data_AF-D6BF86-F1
#
_entry.id   AF-D6BF86-F1
#
_cell.length_a   1.000
_cell.length_b   1.000
_cell.length_c   1.000
_cell.angle_alpha   90.00
_cell.angle_beta   90.00
_cell.angle_gamma   90.00
#
_symmetry.space_group_name_H-M   'P 1'
#
loop_
_entity.id
_entity.type
_entity.pdbx_description
1 polymer ?
#
loop_
_entity_poly.entity_id
_entity_poly.type
_entity_poly.pdbx_seq_one_letter_code
_entity_poly.pdbx_strand_id
1 'polypeptide(L)'
;MSKSIEEKLRILSDAAKYDVSCSSSGSGRKNTNNGLGNAAMSGICHSWSADGRCVSLLKILMTNYCIYDCKYCINRKGNDIERAILTPDEIVKLTVNFYRRNYIEGLFLKFRYYKKCRLYNGAYDCSC
;
A
#
# COMPACT_ATOMS: atom_id res chain seq x y z
N MET A 1 -12.26 -5.19 16.29
CA MET A 1 -11.89 -3.75 16.42
C MET A 1 -11.52 -3.21 15.05
N SER A 2 -11.94 -1.99 14.71
CA SER A 2 -11.56 -1.32 13.45
C SER A 2 -10.13 -0.81 13.58
N LYS A 3 -9.24 -1.18 12.63
CA LYS A 3 -7.84 -0.70 12.58
C LYS A 3 -7.81 0.80 12.28
N SER A 4 -6.82 1.52 12.84
CA SER A 4 -6.60 2.94 12.53
C SER A 4 -6.09 3.12 11.08
N ILE A 5 -6.17 4.33 10.55
CA ILE A 5 -5.70 4.61 9.18
C ILE A 5 -4.17 4.42 9.06
N GLU A 6 -3.43 4.75 10.11
CA GLU A 6 -1.98 4.57 10.20
C GLU A 6 -1.60 3.09 10.23
N GLU A 7 -2.36 2.28 10.96
CA GLU A 7 -2.14 0.85 11.04
C GLU A 7 -2.48 0.15 9.70
N LYS A 8 -3.58 0.55 9.06
CA LYS A 8 -3.90 0.10 7.70
C LYS A 8 -2.81 0.50 6.72
N LEU A 9 -2.28 1.73 6.81
CA LEU A 9 -1.19 2.20 5.98
C LEU A 9 0.08 1.36 6.17
N ARG A 10 0.45 1.03 7.41
CA ARG A 10 1.58 0.12 7.72
C ARG A 10 1.41 -1.23 7.04
N ILE A 11 0.25 -1.86 7.19
CA ILE A 11 -0.04 -3.18 6.62
C ILE A 11 0.00 -3.14 5.09
N LEU A 12 -0.65 -2.15 4.49
CA LEU A 12 -0.87 -2.08 3.06
C LEU A 12 0.35 -1.58 2.28
N SER A 13 1.20 -0.77 2.91
CA SER A 13 2.51 -0.42 2.35
C SER A 13 3.49 -1.58 2.41
N ASP A 14 3.51 -2.34 3.51
CA ASP A 14 4.36 -3.54 3.62
C ASP A 14 3.95 -4.61 2.60
N ALA A 15 2.64 -4.85 2.46
CA ALA A 15 2.10 -5.76 1.46
C ALA A 15 2.37 -5.31 0.00
N ALA A 16 2.66 -4.03 -0.23
CA ALA A 16 3.01 -3.45 -1.52
C ALA A 16 4.53 -3.48 -1.83
N LYS A 17 5.40 -3.80 -0.86
CA LYS A 17 6.86 -3.74 -1.03
C LYS A 17 7.42 -4.77 -2.04
N TYR A 18 6.75 -5.91 -2.18
CA TYR A 18 7.15 -7.00 -3.09
C TYR A 18 6.79 -6.77 -4.56
N ASP A 19 6.30 -5.58 -4.87
CA ASP A 19 5.97 -5.20 -6.22
C ASP A 19 7.18 -4.57 -6.91
N VAL A 20 7.54 -5.12 -8.08
CA VAL A 20 8.78 -4.87 -8.85
C VAL A 20 9.11 -3.39 -9.05
N SER A 21 8.10 -2.51 -9.06
CA SER A 21 8.29 -1.07 -9.23
C SER A 21 8.86 -0.31 -8.02
N CYS A 22 9.35 -0.99 -6.97
CA CYS A 22 9.87 -0.30 -5.79
C CYS A 22 11.29 -0.77 -5.41
N SER A 23 12.24 0.18 -5.41
CA SER A 23 13.64 -0.06 -5.01
C SER A 23 13.96 0.40 -3.58
N SER A 24 13.01 0.99 -2.82
CA SER A 24 13.34 1.69 -1.57
C SER A 24 12.26 1.73 -0.46
N SER A 25 11.03 1.25 -0.67
CA SER A 25 9.99 1.23 0.39
C SER A 25 10.17 0.08 1.37
N GLY A 26 10.04 0.37 2.67
CA GLY A 26 9.97 -0.66 3.72
C GLY A 26 11.32 -1.13 4.29
N SER A 27 12.43 -0.52 3.89
CA SER A 27 13.70 -0.69 4.61
C SER A 27 13.64 0.14 5.92
N GLY A 28 14.06 -0.45 7.03
CA GLY A 28 14.26 0.24 8.31
C GLY A 28 15.73 0.60 8.54
N ARG A 29 16.56 0.50 7.50
CA ARG A 29 18.00 0.69 7.60
C ARG A 29 18.26 2.16 7.90
N LYS A 30 18.54 2.45 9.17
CA LYS A 30 19.11 3.74 9.57
C LYS A 30 20.45 3.86 8.88
N ASN A 31 20.69 5.01 8.28
CA ASN A 31 21.99 5.34 7.75
C ASN A 31 23.04 5.26 8.87
N THR A 32 24.11 4.50 8.67
CA THR A 32 25.30 4.53 9.52
C THR A 32 26.49 5.02 8.68
N ASN A 33 27.34 5.86 9.27
CA ASN A 33 28.50 6.51 8.64
C ASN A 33 28.20 7.50 7.50
N ASN A 34 27.51 8.61 7.80
CA ASN A 34 27.42 9.80 6.92
C ASN A 34 26.95 9.52 5.47
N GLY A 35 26.23 8.42 5.23
CA GLY A 35 25.67 8.11 3.94
C GLY A 35 24.46 9.00 3.61
N LEU A 36 24.09 9.03 2.33
CA LEU A 36 22.89 9.72 1.86
C LEU A 36 21.66 8.80 1.92
N GLY A 37 20.59 9.28 2.54
CA GLY A 37 19.25 8.65 2.52
C GLY A 37 18.92 7.79 3.75
N ASN A 38 17.65 7.84 4.16
CA ASN A 38 17.03 6.94 5.14
C ASN A 38 15.86 6.23 4.45
N ALA A 39 15.67 4.95 4.75
CA ALA A 39 14.49 4.26 4.27
C ALA A 39 13.27 4.60 5.15
N ALA A 40 12.21 5.11 4.52
CA ALA A 40 11.04 5.61 5.23
C ALA A 40 9.97 4.51 5.38
N MET A 41 9.51 4.29 6.60
CA MET A 41 8.38 3.41 6.93
C MET A 41 7.07 4.15 6.68
N SER A 42 6.55 4.20 5.45
CA SER A 42 5.18 4.71 5.15
C SER A 42 4.68 4.42 3.73
N GLY A 43 5.32 3.52 2.99
CA GLY A 43 4.94 3.26 1.59
C GLY A 43 5.34 4.35 0.60
N ILE A 44 6.21 5.28 0.99
CA ILE A 44 6.83 6.21 0.03
C ILE A 44 7.97 5.48 -0.69
N CYS A 45 8.01 5.58 -2.02
CA CYS A 45 9.10 5.10 -2.87
C CYS A 45 9.58 6.19 -3.81
N HIS A 46 10.85 6.08 -4.23
CA HIS A 46 11.38 6.88 -5.32
C HIS A 46 11.26 6.12 -6.64
N SER A 47 10.88 6.82 -7.70
CA SER A 47 10.83 6.32 -9.08
C SER A 47 11.47 7.35 -10.00
N TRP A 48 11.95 6.91 -11.17
CA TRP A 48 12.56 7.81 -12.15
C TRP A 48 11.63 7.96 -13.35
N SER A 49 11.34 9.21 -13.69
CA SER A 49 10.64 9.57 -14.91
C SER A 49 11.56 9.35 -16.14
N ALA A 50 10.97 9.30 -17.33
CA ALA A 50 11.69 9.04 -18.58
C ALA A 50 12.75 10.09 -18.92
N ASP A 51 12.61 11.29 -18.36
CA ASP A 51 13.55 12.41 -18.45
C ASP A 51 14.65 12.37 -17.36
N GLY A 52 14.71 11.31 -16.55
CA GLY A 52 15.69 11.14 -15.48
C GLY A 52 15.36 11.87 -14.18
N ARG A 53 14.19 12.50 -14.05
CA ARG A 53 13.76 13.12 -12.79
C ARG A 53 13.38 12.06 -11.76
N CYS A 54 13.95 12.15 -10.56
CA CYS A 54 13.54 11.34 -9.42
C CYS A 54 12.25 11.93 -8.82
N VAL A 55 11.23 11.08 -8.68
CA VAL A 55 9.93 11.44 -8.12
C VAL A 55 9.59 10.57 -6.90
N SER A 56 8.95 11.17 -5.89
CA SER A 56 8.50 10.52 -4.66
C SER A 56 7.02 10.14 -4.78
N LEU A 57 6.71 8.86 -4.69
CA LEU A 57 5.35 8.33 -4.84
C LEU A 57 4.87 7.65 -3.55
N LEU A 58 3.61 7.88 -3.17
CA LEU A 58 2.93 7.04 -2.19
C LEU A 58 2.48 5.75 -2.88
N LYS A 59 3.15 4.65 -2.61
CA LYS A 59 2.84 3.32 -3.12
C LYS A 59 2.15 2.48 -2.07
N ILE A 60 0.85 2.26 -2.25
CA ILE A 60 0.02 1.51 -1.31
C ILE A 60 -0.95 0.57 -2.03
N LEU A 61 -1.34 -0.49 -1.33
CA LEU A 61 -2.51 -1.27 -1.71
C LEU A 61 -3.78 -0.62 -1.13
N MET A 62 -4.87 -0.61 -1.88
CA MET A 62 -6.20 -0.36 -1.31
C MET A 62 -6.57 -1.47 -0.33
N THR A 63 -6.23 -2.72 -0.69
CA THR A 63 -6.41 -3.89 0.16
C THR A 63 -5.43 -5.00 -0.20
N ASN A 64 -5.06 -5.81 0.79
CA ASN A 64 -4.32 -7.05 0.61
C ASN A 64 -5.20 -8.31 0.78
N TYR A 65 -6.53 -8.18 0.86
CA TYR A 65 -7.43 -9.32 0.72
C TYR A 65 -7.35 -9.86 -0.72
N CYS A 66 -7.16 -11.17 -0.87
CA CYS A 66 -7.11 -11.81 -2.17
C CYS A 66 -7.85 -13.15 -2.13
N ILE A 67 -8.73 -13.40 -3.11
CA ILE A 67 -9.43 -14.69 -3.25
C ILE A 67 -8.60 -15.77 -3.96
N TYR A 68 -7.47 -15.38 -4.58
CA TYR A 68 -6.63 -16.28 -5.35
C TYR A 68 -5.47 -16.86 -4.52
N ASP A 69 -4.99 -18.04 -4.91
CA ASP A 69 -3.88 -18.74 -4.25
C ASP A 69 -2.60 -18.79 -5.09
N CYS A 70 -2.16 -17.64 -5.61
CA CYS A 70 -0.97 -17.58 -6.47
C CYS A 70 0.29 -18.00 -5.69
N LYS A 71 1.02 -19.02 -6.17
CA LYS A 71 2.20 -19.60 -5.49
C LYS A 71 3.30 -18.60 -5.15
N TYR A 72 3.42 -17.52 -5.92
CA TYR A 72 4.46 -16.49 -5.78
C TYR A 72 3.97 -15.23 -5.05
N CYS A 73 2.71 -15.16 -4.62
CA CYS A 73 2.14 -13.95 -4.04
C CYS A 73 2.04 -14.08 -2.51
N ILE A 74 2.68 -13.15 -1.78
CA ILE A 74 2.56 -13.12 -0.31
C ILE A 74 1.12 -12.86 0.14
N ASN A 75 0.33 -12.14 -0.66
CA ASN A 75 -1.05 -11.77 -0.36
C ASN A 75 -2.07 -12.87 -0.73
N ARG A 76 -1.62 -14.05 -1.18
CA ARG A 76 -2.48 -15.18 -1.55
C ARG A 76 -3.43 -15.59 -0.43
N LYS A 77 -4.59 -16.18 -0.77
CA LYS A 77 -5.63 -16.53 0.22
C LYS A 77 -5.11 -17.47 1.33
N GLY A 78 -4.20 -18.38 1.01
CA GLY A 78 -3.71 -19.39 1.94
C GLY A 78 -2.67 -18.89 2.95
N ASN A 79 -2.17 -17.65 2.80
CA ASN A 79 -1.23 -17.09 3.77
C ASN A 79 -1.98 -16.41 4.91
N ASP A 80 -1.57 -16.75 6.14
CA ASP A 80 -1.99 -16.06 7.36
C ASP A 80 -1.12 -14.81 7.56
N ILE A 81 -1.68 -13.66 7.20
CA ILE A 81 -1.03 -12.36 7.28
C ILE A 81 -2.06 -11.34 7.76
N GLU A 82 -1.59 -10.24 8.36
CA GLU A 82 -2.47 -9.13 8.72
C GLU A 82 -3.14 -8.56 7.47
N ARG A 83 -4.48 -8.53 7.46
CA ARG A 83 -5.24 -7.97 6.35
C ARG A 83 -5.92 -6.66 6.69
N ALA A 84 -6.00 -5.79 5.69
CA ALA A 84 -6.56 -4.45 5.83
C ALA A 84 -7.23 -4.02 4.52
N ILE A 85 -8.10 -3.02 4.64
CA ILE A 85 -8.73 -2.34 3.52
C ILE A 85 -8.85 -0.85 3.88
N LEU A 86 -8.44 0.00 2.93
CA LEU A 86 -8.71 1.44 2.97
C LEU A 86 -9.96 1.74 2.16
N THR A 87 -10.78 2.65 2.66
CA THR A 87 -11.86 3.25 1.86
C THR A 87 -11.29 4.29 0.89
N PRO A 88 -12.02 4.64 -0.19
CA PRO A 88 -11.64 5.74 -1.06
C PRO A 88 -11.38 7.05 -0.30
N ASP A 89 -12.22 7.39 0.68
CA ASP A 89 -12.06 8.60 1.51
C ASP A 89 -10.77 8.56 2.35
N GLU A 90 -10.42 7.40 2.90
CA GLU A 90 -9.16 7.21 3.63
C GLU A 90 -7.96 7.40 2.70
N ILE A 91 -8.01 6.87 1.48
CA ILE A 91 -6.94 7.04 0.48
C ILE A 91 -6.80 8.51 0.10
N VAL A 92 -7.90 9.19 -0.26
CA VAL A 92 -7.88 10.61 -0.62
C VAL A 92 -7.31 11.45 0.53
N LYS A 93 -7.76 11.19 1.77
CA LYS A 93 -7.25 11.89 2.95
C LYS A 93 -5.75 11.69 3.10
N LEU A 94 -5.24 10.47 2.99
CA LEU A 94 -3.80 10.20 3.07
C LEU A 94 -3.04 10.94 1.96
N THR A 95 -3.43 10.74 0.70
CA THR A 95 -2.74 11.30 -0.46
C THR A 95 -2.69 12.83 -0.40
N VAL A 96 -3.80 13.49 -0.11
CA VAL A 96 -3.85 14.96 -0.03
C VAL A 96 -2.99 15.48 1.12
N ASN A 97 -2.94 14.80 2.26
CA ASN A 97 -2.09 15.21 3.39
C ASN A 97 -0.60 15.05 3.07
N PHE A 98 -0.19 13.96 2.42
CA PHE A 98 1.20 13.77 1.98
C PHE A 98 1.59 14.77 0.89
N TYR A 99 0.68 15.04 -0.06
CA TYR A 99 0.91 15.99 -1.14
C TYR A 99 1.06 17.43 -0.62
N ARG A 100 0.15 17.89 0.25
CA ARG A 100 0.20 19.24 0.84
C ARG A 100 1.44 19.49 1.69
N ARG A 101 2.06 18.44 2.24
CA ARG A 101 3.31 18.52 3.02
C ARG A 101 4.57 18.37 2.15
N ASN A 102 4.41 18.30 0.83
CA ASN A 102 5.49 18.08 -0.14
C ASN A 102 6.28 16.78 0.11
N TYR A 103 5.63 15.73 0.63
CA TYR A 103 6.26 14.43 0.85
C TYR A 103 6.16 13.50 -0.35
N ILE A 104 5.18 13.74 -1.23
CA ILE A 104 4.96 12.95 -2.46
C ILE A 104 4.56 13.90 -3.60
N GLU A 105 4.91 13.52 -4.83
CA GLU A 105 4.39 14.16 -6.04
C GLU A 105 3.27 13.32 -6.70
N GLY A 106 3.04 12.08 -6.25
CA GLY A 106 2.00 11.23 -6.82
C GLY A 106 1.60 10.03 -5.96
N LEU A 107 0.51 9.39 -6.37
CA LEU A 107 -0.04 8.17 -5.76
C LEU A 107 0.10 7.00 -6.76
N PHE A 108 0.72 5.91 -6.32
CA PHE A 108 0.69 4.62 -7.00
C PHE A 108 -0.25 3.68 -6.24
N LEU A 109 -1.48 3.55 -6.71
CA LEU A 109 -2.50 2.71 -6.07
C LEU A 109 -2.62 1.35 -6.77
N LYS A 110 -2.49 0.26 -6.01
CA LYS A 110 -2.80 -1.10 -6.48
C LYS A 110 -3.98 -1.69 -5.71
N PHE A 111 -4.66 -2.65 -6.32
CA PHE A 111 -5.69 -3.45 -5.65
C PHE A 111 -5.44 -4.94 -5.86
N ARG A 112 -6.04 -5.75 -4.99
CA ARG A 112 -6.14 -7.20 -5.14
C ARG A 112 -7.59 -7.56 -5.37
N TYR A 113 -7.82 -8.72 -5.97
CA TYR A 113 -9.18 -9.21 -6.18
C TYR A 113 -9.74 -9.71 -4.85
N TYR A 114 -10.72 -8.98 -4.32
CA TYR A 114 -11.46 -9.37 -3.13
C TYR A 114 -12.95 -9.24 -3.44
N LYS A 115 -13.77 -10.16 -2.94
CA LYS A 115 -15.23 -10.04 -3.01
C LYS A 115 -15.72 -9.29 -1.80
N LYS A 116 -16.40 -8.17 -2.02
CA LYS A 116 -17.07 -7.45 -0.94
C LYS A 116 -18.48 -8.01 -0.81
N CYS A 117 -18.68 -8.92 0.15
CA CYS A 117 -20.00 -9.44 0.43
C CYS A 117 -20.75 -8.48 1.35
N ARG A 118 -21.86 -7.92 0.87
CA ARG A 118 -22.77 -7.10 1.65
C ARG A 118 -24.05 -7.90 1.92
N LEU A 119 -24.56 -7.84 3.14
CA LEU A 119 -25.88 -8.38 3.44
C LEU A 119 -26.93 -7.45 2.79
N TYR A 120 -27.70 -7.99 1.85
CA TYR A 120 -28.80 -7.31 1.20
C TYR A 120 -30.02 -8.24 1.19
N ASN A 121 -31.12 -7.82 1.82
CA ASN A 121 -32.35 -8.61 1.94
C ASN A 121 -32.14 -10.06 2.44
N GLY A 122 -31.26 -10.25 3.44
CA GLY A 122 -31.01 -11.58 4.03
C GLY A 122 -30.11 -12.51 3.21
N ALA A 123 -29.63 -12.08 2.04
CA ALA A 123 -28.63 -12.78 1.24
C ALA A 123 -27.30 -12.01 1.22
N TYR A 124 -26.18 -12.72 1.17
CA TYR A 124 -24.88 -12.10 0.89
C TYR A 124 -24.77 -11.82 -0.60
N ASP A 125 -24.96 -10.55 -0.99
CA ASP A 125 -24.60 -10.11 -2.34
C ASP A 125 -23.08 -9.86 -2.36
N CYS A 126 -22.37 -10.71 -3.09
CA CYS A 126 -20.94 -10.62 -3.30
C CYS A 126 -20.67 -10.10 -4.72
N SER A 127 -21.00 -8.84 -4.96
CA SER A 127 -20.62 -8.13 -6.18
C SER A 127 -19.09 -8.02 -6.28
N CYS A 128 -18.56 -8.23 -7.49
CA CYS A 128 -17.13 -8.05 -7.81
C CYS A 128 -16.78 -6.57 -7.91
#